data_AF-Q956P5-F1
#
_entry.id   AF-Q956P5-F1
#
_cell.length_a   1.000
_cell.length_b   1.000
_cell.length_c   1.000
_cell.angle_alpha   90.00
_cell.angle_beta   90.00
_cell.angle_gamma   90.00
#
_symmetry.space_group_name_H-M   'P 1'
#
loop_
_entity.id
_entity.type
_entity.pdbx_description
1 polymer ?
#
loop_
_entity_poly.entity_id
_entity_poly.type
_entity_poly.pdbx_seq_one_letter_code
_entity_poly.pdbx_strand_id
1 'polypeptide(L)'
;NIQGIEGSILLMLSHGLVSSALFLCVGALYDRHKTRLVKYYGGLVSTMPIFCTIFLFFTLANMSLPGSSSFIGEFLILIGAFERNSLVATLAALGMILGAAYSL
;
A
#
# COMPACT_ATOMS: atom_id res chain seq x y z
N ASN A 1 22.26 6.27 10.14
CA ASN A 1 21.10 7.11 9.81
C ASN A 1 19.95 6.64 10.68
N ILE A 2 19.65 7.35 11.78
CA ILE A 2 18.62 6.94 12.75
C ILE A 2 17.23 7.04 12.11
N GLN A 3 16.98 8.08 11.32
CA GLN A 3 15.71 8.31 10.64
C GLN A 3 15.35 7.17 9.68
N GLY A 4 16.32 6.65 8.92
CA GLY A 4 16.08 5.51 8.03
C GLY A 4 15.73 4.22 8.78
N ILE A 5 16.29 4.00 9.98
CA ILE A 5 15.99 2.82 10.80
C ILE A 5 14.58 2.95 11.39
N GLU A 6 14.24 4.09 11.98
CA GLU A 6 12.90 4.37 12.52
C GLU A 6 11.83 4.28 11.42
N GLY A 7 12.11 4.86 10.25
CA GLY A 7 11.26 4.75 9.06
C GLY A 7 11.05 3.31 8.60
N SER A 8 12.12 2.50 8.58
CA SER A 8 12.02 1.08 8.20
C SER A 8 11.16 0.26 9.17
N ILE A 9 11.27 0.49 10.47
CA ILE A 9 10.47 -0.19 11.49
C ILE A 9 8.99 0.21 11.33
N LEU A 10 8.72 1.51 11.15
CA LEU A 10 7.36 2.01 10.98
C LEU A 10 6.73 1.49 9.68
N LEU A 11 7.50 1.40 8.60
CA LEU A 11 7.07 0.82 7.34
C LEU A 11 6.77 -0.68 7.48
N MET A 12 7.62 -1.45 8.16
CA MET A 12 7.39 -2.88 8.40
C MET A 12 6.09 -3.14 9.18
N LEU A 13 5.84 -2.34 10.23
CA LEU A 13 4.60 -2.42 11.00
C LEU A 13 3.38 -2.04 10.16
N SER A 14 3.47 -0.94 9.42
CA SER A 14 2.40 -0.46 8.55
C SER A 14 2.07 -1.47 7.45
N HIS A 15 3.10 -1.99 6.77
CA HIS A 15 2.94 -2.98 5.72
C HIS A 15 2.32 -4.27 6.25
N GLY A 16 2.71 -4.73 7.45
CA GLY A 16 2.12 -5.89 8.09
C GLY A 16 0.61 -5.75 8.32
N LEU A 17 0.17 -4.57 8.75
CA LEU A 17 -1.26 -4.30 8.96
C LEU A 17 -2.03 -4.15 7.64
N VAL A 18 -1.52 -3.35 6.71
CA VAL A 18 -2.20 -3.05 5.43
C VAL A 18 -2.27 -4.28 4.54
N SER A 19 -1.17 -5.03 4.40
CA SER A 19 -1.12 -6.26 3.60
C SER A 19 -2.08 -7.32 4.15
N SER A 20 -2.10 -7.50 5.47
CA SER A 20 -3.02 -8.44 6.13
C SER A 20 -4.49 -8.07 5.91
N ALA A 21 -4.82 -6.77 5.98
CA ALA A 21 -6.17 -6.28 5.69
C ALA A 21 -6.58 -6.50 4.23
N LEU A 22 -5.67 -6.27 3.27
CA LEU A 22 -5.92 -6.53 1.85
C LEU A 22 -6.11 -8.02 1.56
N PHE A 23 -5.31 -8.90 2.18
CA PHE A 23 -5.49 -10.35 2.05
C PHE A 23 -6.85 -10.81 2.61
N LEU A 24 -7.30 -10.24 3.73
CA LEU A 24 -8.63 -10.50 4.27
C LEU A 24 -9.72 -10.04 3.30
N CYS A 25 -9.58 -8.85 2.71
CA CYS A 25 -10.53 -8.34 1.73
C CYS A 25 -10.64 -9.27 0.52
N VAL A 26 -9.50 -9.71 -0.05
CA VAL A 26 -9.49 -10.66 -1.18
C VAL A 26 -10.08 -12.02 -0.78
N GLY A 27 -9.82 -12.50 0.44
CA GLY A 27 -10.41 -13.72 0.97
C GLY A 27 -11.95 -13.65 1.07
N ALA A 28 -12.49 -12.56 1.61
CA ALA A 28 -13.93 -12.33 1.68
C ALA A 28 -14.57 -12.22 0.28
N LEU A 29 -13.87 -11.60 -0.67
CA LEU A 29 -14.31 -11.47 -2.06
C LEU A 29 -14.34 -12.83 -2.77
N TYR A 30 -13.31 -13.65 -2.55
CA TYR A 30 -13.25 -15.03 -3.05
C TYR A 30 -14.37 -15.91 -2.48
N ASP A 31 -14.68 -15.78 -1.17
CA ASP A 31 -15.73 -16.60 -0.56
C ASP A 31 -17.12 -16.31 -1.16
N ARG A 32 -17.38 -15.05 -1.52
CA ARG A 32 -18.65 -14.62 -2.14
C ARG A 32 -18.80 -15.02 -3.59
N HIS A 33 -17.76 -14.82 -4.40
CA HIS A 33 -17.85 -15.06 -5.85
C HIS A 33 -17.43 -16.47 -6.25
N LYS A 34 -16.64 -17.17 -5.41
CA LYS A 34 -16.06 -18.49 -5.67
C LYS A 34 -15.28 -18.61 -7.00
N THR A 35 -14.93 -17.48 -7.63
CA THR A 35 -14.12 -17.41 -8.83
C THR A 35 -12.72 -16.91 -8.48
N ARG A 36 -11.69 -17.30 -9.25
CA ARG A 36 -10.31 -16.80 -9.08
C ARG A 36 -9.91 -15.79 -10.15
N LEU A 37 -10.84 -15.48 -11.05
CA LEU A 37 -10.58 -14.71 -12.26
C LEU A 37 -10.98 -13.27 -12.02
N VAL A 38 -9.97 -12.39 -11.91
CA VAL A 38 -10.13 -10.96 -11.61
C VAL A 38 -11.06 -10.25 -12.59
N LYS A 39 -11.11 -10.72 -13.85
CA LYS A 39 -11.97 -10.17 -14.90
C LYS A 39 -13.47 -10.21 -14.58
N TYR A 40 -13.92 -11.08 -13.68
CA TYR A 40 -15.34 -11.18 -13.30
C TYR A 40 -15.73 -10.26 -12.14
N TYR A 41 -14.77 -9.59 -11.50
CA TYR A 41 -15.02 -8.68 -10.38
C TYR A 41 -15.45 -7.29 -10.84
N GLY A 42 -16.49 -7.24 -11.67
CA GLY A 42 -17.13 -6.00 -12.12
C GLY A 42 -18.34 -5.63 -11.26
N GLY A 43 -18.60 -4.34 -11.09
CA GLY A 43 -19.82 -3.86 -10.40
C GLY A 43 -19.84 -4.05 -8.88
N LEU A 44 -18.68 -4.20 -8.23
CA LEU A 44 -18.59 -4.33 -6.76
C LEU A 44 -19.19 -3.15 -5.99
N VAL A 45 -19.17 -1.95 -6.58
CA VAL A 45 -19.75 -0.74 -5.99
C VAL A 45 -21.26 -0.87 -5.79
N SER A 46 -21.98 -1.54 -6.71
CA SER A 46 -23.44 -1.69 -6.60
C SER A 46 -23.86 -2.84 -5.69
N THR A 47 -23.07 -3.92 -5.65
CA THR A 47 -23.38 -5.11 -4.84
C THR A 47 -22.88 -4.99 -3.40
N MET A 48 -21.75 -4.33 -3.18
CA MET A 48 -21.06 -4.25 -1.88
C MET A 48 -20.40 -2.87 -1.65
N PRO A 49 -21.18 -1.78 -1.49
CA PRO A 49 -20.62 -0.43 -1.38
C PRO A 49 -19.70 -0.24 -0.16
N ILE A 50 -20.07 -0.80 1.01
CA ILE A 50 -19.26 -0.68 2.24
C ILE A 50 -17.94 -1.44 2.12
N PHE A 51 -17.94 -2.59 1.45
CA PHE A 51 -16.70 -3.33 1.22
C PHE A 51 -15.81 -2.55 0.25
N CYS A 52 -16.39 -1.95 -0.79
CA CYS A 52 -15.65 -1.18 -1.78
C CYS A 52 -14.94 0.03 -1.16
N THR A 53 -15.57 0.72 -0.20
CA THR A 53 -14.94 1.84 0.52
C THR A 53 -13.80 1.38 1.44
N ILE A 54 -13.97 0.27 2.15
CA ILE A 54 -12.92 -0.32 3.01
C ILE A 54 -11.74 -0.80 2.16
N PHE A 55 -12.03 -1.50 1.06
CA PHE A 55 -11.01 -1.97 0.12
C PHE A 55 -10.22 -0.80 -0.45
N LEU A 56 -10.91 0.25 -0.91
CA LEU A 56 -10.28 1.48 -1.40
C LEU A 56 -9.43 2.16 -0.32
N PHE A 57 -9.91 2.23 0.92
CA PHE A 57 -9.13 2.81 2.02
C PHE A 57 -7.82 2.04 2.25
N PHE A 58 -7.85 0.71 2.25
CA PHE A 58 -6.64 -0.10 2.41
C PHE A 58 -5.71 -0.06 1.19
N THR A 59 -6.24 0.04 -0.04
CA THR A 59 -5.39 0.24 -1.23
C THR A 59 -4.73 1.61 -1.21
N LEU A 60 -5.43 2.67 -0.78
CA LEU A 60 -4.85 3.99 -0.56
C LEU A 60 -3.76 3.99 0.53
N ALA A 61 -3.97 3.23 1.61
CA ALA A 61 -2.96 3.05 2.65
C ALA A 61 -1.73 2.27 2.17
N ASN A 62 -1.90 1.39 1.16
CA ASN A 62 -0.82 0.61 0.56
C ASN A 62 0.02 1.42 -0.43
N MET A 63 -0.57 2.39 -1.12
CA MET A 63 0.15 3.32 -2.00
C MET A 63 0.79 4.50 -1.26
N SER A 64 0.86 4.43 0.07
CA SER A 64 1.45 5.47 0.91
C SER A 64 0.85 6.85 0.66
N LEU A 65 -0.49 6.94 0.63
CA LEU A 65 -1.19 8.21 0.53
C LEU A 65 -0.76 9.16 1.68
N PRO A 66 -0.54 10.46 1.43
CA PRO A 66 -0.26 11.43 2.48
C PRO A 66 -1.31 11.36 3.60
N GLY A 67 -0.87 11.08 4.82
CA GLY A 67 -1.74 10.85 5.99
C GLY A 67 -1.87 9.38 6.42
N SER A 68 -1.35 8.44 5.64
CA SER A 68 -1.18 7.04 6.03
C SER A 68 0.11 6.82 6.82
N SER A 69 0.16 5.78 7.65
CA SER A 69 1.37 5.40 8.37
C SER A 69 2.49 4.94 7.43
N SER A 70 2.15 4.27 6.32
CA SER A 70 3.10 3.86 5.29
C SER A 70 3.88 5.03 4.68
N PHE A 71 3.19 6.17 4.44
CA PHE A 71 3.83 7.40 3.93
C PHE A 71 4.91 7.94 4.87
N ILE A 72 4.64 7.95 6.18
CA ILE A 72 5.58 8.48 7.17
C ILE A 72 6.85 7.61 7.19
N GLY A 73 6.70 6.29 7.11
CA GLY A 73 7.81 5.34 7.05
C GLY A 73 8.66 5.52 5.79
N GLU A 74 8.03 5.57 4.62
CA GLU A 74 8.72 5.76 3.33
C GLU A 74 9.41 7.11 3.22
N PHE A 75 8.79 8.18 3.73
CA PHE A 75 9.39 9.51 3.71
C PHE A 75 10.66 9.58 4.57
N LEU A 76 10.65 8.99 5.76
CA LEU A 76 11.83 8.89 6.63
C LEU A 76 12.94 8.05 5.98
N ILE A 77 12.59 6.97 5.29
CA ILE A 77 13.55 6.15 4.54
C ILE A 77 14.16 6.95 3.37
N LEU A 78 13.36 7.73 2.65
CA LEU A 78 13.83 8.58 1.54
C LEU A 78 14.81 9.65 2.02
N ILE A 79 14.50 10.35 3.11
CA ILE A 79 15.44 11.31 3.72
C ILE A 79 16.74 10.59 4.11
N GLY A 80 16.61 9.43 4.75
CA GLY A 80 17.76 8.67 5.19
C GLY A 80 18.64 8.14 4.05
N ALA A 81 18.02 7.80 2.92
CA ALA A 81 18.70 7.37 1.70
C ALA A 81 19.36 8.56 0.99
N PHE A 82 18.69 9.72 0.95
CA PHE A 82 19.20 10.93 0.30
C PHE A 82 20.49 11.45 0.95
N GLU A 83 20.59 11.39 2.29
CA GLU A 83 21.82 11.75 3.02
C GLU A 83 23.02 10.85 2.68
N ARG A 84 22.78 9.60 2.27
CA ARG A 84 23.85 8.63 1.98
C ARG A 84 24.19 8.56 0.49
N ASN A 85 23.18 8.50 -0.37
CA ASN A 85 23.35 8.42 -1.81
C ASN A 85 22.09 8.89 -2.55
N SER A 86 22.20 10.04 -3.22
CA SER A 86 21.10 10.63 -4.00
C SER A 86 20.64 9.75 -5.16
N LEU A 87 21.51 8.93 -5.77
CA LEU A 87 21.13 8.02 -6.85
C LEU A 87 20.22 6.88 -6.39
N VAL A 88 20.43 6.40 -5.16
CA VAL A 88 19.58 5.35 -4.57
C VAL A 88 18.23 5.95 -4.18
N ALA A 89 18.23 7.18 -3.67
CA ALA A 89 17.00 7.88 -3.33
C ALA A 89 16.11 8.18 -4.56
N THR A 90 16.69 8.58 -5.70
CA THR A 90 15.91 8.79 -6.93
C THR A 90 15.33 7.50 -7.49
N LEU A 91 16.07 6.39 -7.42
CA LEU A 91 15.59 5.09 -7.85
C LEU A 91 14.47 4.56 -6.93
N ALA A 92 14.57 4.80 -5.62
CA ALA A 92 13.51 4.50 -4.66
C ALA A 92 12.23 5.33 -4.92
N ALA A 93 12.38 6.63 -5.23
CA ALA A 93 11.26 7.50 -5.57
C ALA A 93 10.53 7.05 -6.85
N LEU A 94 11.27 6.58 -7.88
CA LEU A 94 10.68 5.97 -9.06
C LEU A 94 9.88 4.71 -8.73
N GLY A 95 10.41 3.86 -7.85
CA GLY A 95 9.72 2.66 -7.36
C GLY A 95 8.38 2.99 -6.70
N MET A 96 8.34 4.04 -5.89
CA MET A 96 7.08 4.51 -5.26
C MET A 96 6.04 4.95 -6.29
N ILE A 97 6.44 5.71 -7.32
CA ILE A 97 5.53 6.18 -8.37
C ILE A 97 4.93 4.98 -9.14
N LEU A 98 5.78 4.02 -9.52
CA LEU A 98 5.35 2.81 -10.22
C LEU A 98 4.42 1.95 -9.35
N GLY A 99 4.72 1.83 -8.05
CA GLY A 99 3.87 1.11 -7.09
C GLY A 99 2.49 1.75 -6.96
N ALA A 100 2.43 3.07 -6.82
CA ALA A 100 1.17 3.81 -6.76
C ALA A 100 0.34 3.63 -8.05
N ALA A 101 0.99 3.72 -9.22
CA ALA A 101 0.32 3.55 -10.51
C ALA A 101 -0.27 2.14 -10.72
N TYR A 102 0.34 1.10 -10.16
CA TYR A 102 -0.18 -0.28 -10.25
C TYR A 102 -1.32 -0.55 -9.25
N SER A 103 -1.30 0.11 -8.10
CA SER A 103 -2.28 -0.10 -7.03
C SER A 103 -3.64 0.56 -7.26
N LEU A 104 -3.75 1.43 -8.26
CA LEU A 104 -4.93 2.23 -8.61
C LEU A 104 -5.63 1.64 -9.83
#